data_AF-A0AAW6CCN3-F1
#
_entry.id   AF-A0AAW6CCN3-F1
#
_cell.length_a   1.000
_cell.length_b   1.000
_cell.length_c   1.000
_cell.angle_alpha   90.00
_cell.angle_beta   90.00
_cell.angle_gamma   90.00
#
_symmetry.space_group_name_H-M   'P 1'
#
loop_
_entity.id
_entity.type
_entity.pdbx_description
1 polymer ?
#
loop_
_entity_poly.entity_id
_entity_poly.type
_entity_poly.pdbx_seq_one_letter_code
_entity_poly.pdbx_strand_id
1 'polypeptide(L)'
;MCETRSCPHEADALCTCRALLERDNDIIGLLTHIHENMTDVEWELDYTDLSRPEKRRLCLVGKCRICGGRLCQELDASDELAGDDFLAAIYRHLYQVHNAGGRYMPSWEFRARFIHMFLEPDQSFIRGWLDRPENQHIFRMYRRSVKPAAQEEGTE
;
A
#
# COMPACT_ATOMS: atom_id res chain seq x y z
N MET A 1 8.46 7.23 8.40
CA MET A 1 7.33 6.86 9.27
C MET A 1 6.32 7.97 9.15
N CYS A 2 5.04 7.66 8.97
CA CYS A 2 3.98 8.67 8.88
C CYS A 2 4.16 9.65 10.06
N GLU A 3 4.41 10.93 9.77
CA GLU A 3 4.73 11.91 10.82
C GLU A 3 3.60 11.94 11.85
N THR A 4 3.95 11.90 13.14
CA THR A 4 2.96 11.81 14.24
C THR A 4 1.88 12.88 14.21
N ARG A 5 2.15 14.03 13.57
CA ARG A 5 1.22 15.18 13.49
C ARG A 5 0.20 15.09 12.35
N SER A 6 0.36 14.14 11.43
CA SER A 6 -0.54 13.96 10.28
C SER A 6 -1.20 12.59 10.26
N CYS A 7 -0.83 11.69 11.18
CA CYS A 7 -1.48 10.41 11.31
C CYS A 7 -2.75 10.55 12.17
N PRO A 8 -3.92 10.07 11.72
CA PRO A 8 -5.19 10.17 12.45
C PRO A 8 -5.21 9.40 13.79
N HIS A 9 -4.12 8.73 14.12
CA HIS A 9 -3.93 7.91 15.31
C HIS A 9 -3.05 8.60 16.35
N GLU A 10 -3.15 9.93 16.50
CA GLU A 10 -2.36 10.70 17.47
C GLU A 10 -2.45 10.16 18.91
N ALA A 11 -3.52 9.41 19.24
CA ALA A 11 -3.74 8.78 20.54
C ALA A 11 -2.95 7.48 20.77
N ASP A 12 -2.49 6.79 19.71
CA ASP A 12 -1.76 5.53 19.85
C ASP A 12 -0.27 5.78 20.11
N ALA A 13 0.24 5.25 21.22
CA ALA A 13 1.67 5.31 21.52
C ALA A 13 2.47 4.56 20.43
N LEU A 14 3.38 5.28 19.76
CA LEU A 14 4.30 4.68 18.81
C LEU A 14 5.22 3.65 19.47
N CYS A 15 5.73 2.71 18.67
CA CYS A 15 6.72 1.75 19.11
C CYS A 15 7.94 2.45 19.73
N THR A 16 8.40 1.95 20.87
CA THR A 16 9.52 2.53 21.63
C THR A 16 10.80 1.71 21.50
N CYS A 17 10.80 0.68 20.64
CA CYS A 17 11.98 -0.13 20.40
C CYS A 17 13.12 0.70 19.81
N ARG A 18 14.36 0.33 20.16
CA ARG A 18 15.59 0.99 19.70
C ARG A 18 15.64 1.19 18.18
N ALA A 19 15.18 0.19 17.41
CA ALA A 19 15.13 0.27 15.95
C ALA A 19 14.32 1.48 15.43
N LEU A 20 13.29 1.92 16.17
CA LEU A 20 12.50 3.11 15.83
C LEU A 20 13.19 4.41 16.28
N LEU A 21 13.86 4.38 17.42
CA LEU A 21 14.59 5.52 17.98
C LEU A 21 15.86 5.85 17.18
N GLU A 22 16.49 4.84 16.57
CA GLU A 22 17.71 4.96 15.76
C GLU A 22 17.44 4.86 14.26
N ARG A 23 16.18 5.04 13.83
CA ARG A 23 15.76 4.86 12.42
C ARG A 23 16.57 5.64 11.39
N ASP A 24 17.09 6.81 11.77
CA ASP A 24 17.86 7.69 10.87
C ASP A 24 19.31 7.21 10.70
N ASN A 25 19.79 6.34 11.61
CA ASN A 25 21.14 5.77 11.60
C ASN A 25 21.17 4.32 11.09
N ASP A 26 20.07 3.56 11.26
CA ASP A 26 19.98 2.15 10.88
C ASP A 26 18.64 1.81 10.22
N ILE A 27 18.55 2.11 8.92
CA ILE A 27 17.36 1.84 8.09
C ILE A 27 17.12 0.33 7.94
N ILE A 28 18.20 -0.47 7.86
CA ILE A 28 18.06 -1.93 7.72
C ILE A 28 17.49 -2.52 9.00
N GLY A 29 18.02 -2.14 10.16
CA GLY A 29 17.48 -2.54 11.46
C GLY A 29 16.04 -2.11 11.66
N LEU A 30 15.65 -0.92 11.19
CA LEU A 30 14.26 -0.47 11.18
C LEU A 30 13.36 -1.40 10.35
N LEU A 31 13.75 -1.70 9.11
CA LEU A 31 12.95 -2.53 8.20
C LEU A 31 12.85 -3.98 8.72
N THR A 32 13.94 -4.55 9.22
CA THR A 32 13.95 -5.87 9.87
C THR A 32 13.02 -5.86 11.08
N HIS A 33 13.08 -4.82 11.92
CA HIS A 33 12.22 -4.73 13.09
C HIS A 33 10.74 -4.68 12.70
N ILE A 34 10.36 -3.86 11.71
CA ILE A 34 8.99 -3.79 11.19
C ILE A 34 8.55 -5.16 10.67
N HIS A 35 9.34 -5.78 9.80
CA HIS A 35 9.02 -7.05 9.16
C HIS A 35 8.81 -8.19 10.17
N GLU A 36 9.71 -8.32 11.14
CA GLU A 36 9.68 -9.44 12.09
C GLU A 36 8.72 -9.22 13.26
N ASN A 37 8.47 -7.97 13.64
CA ASN A 37 7.78 -7.65 14.90
C ASN A 37 6.43 -6.97 14.73
N MET A 38 6.02 -6.60 13.51
CA MET A 38 4.68 -6.08 13.28
C MET A 38 3.63 -7.21 13.24
N THR A 39 2.64 -7.10 14.11
CA THR A 39 1.43 -7.94 14.19
C THR A 39 0.19 -7.11 13.93
N ASP A 40 -0.95 -7.78 13.71
CA ASP A 40 -2.24 -7.12 13.43
C ASP A 40 -2.10 -6.11 12.29
N VAL A 41 -1.41 -6.55 11.23
CA VAL A 41 -1.02 -5.71 10.11
C VAL A 41 -2.27 -5.31 9.33
N GLU A 42 -2.44 -4.03 9.04
CA GLU A 42 -3.49 -3.50 8.17
C GLU A 42 -2.93 -2.47 7.19
N TRP A 43 -3.72 -2.16 6.15
CA TRP A 43 -3.44 -1.06 5.23
C TRP A 43 -4.39 0.08 5.49
N GLU A 44 -3.84 1.29 5.60
CA GLU A 44 -4.61 2.51 5.74
C GLU A 44 -4.30 3.42 4.55
N LEU A 45 -5.35 3.92 3.91
CA LEU A 45 -5.25 4.89 2.83
C LEU A 45 -6.06 6.14 3.19
N ASP A 46 -5.40 7.28 3.25
CA ASP A 46 -6.02 8.60 3.40
C ASP A 46 -6.03 9.30 2.03
N TYR A 47 -7.22 9.64 1.56
CA TYR A 47 -7.50 10.25 0.27
C TYR A 47 -8.88 10.92 0.32
N THR A 48 -9.14 11.83 -0.62
CA THR A 48 -10.42 12.52 -0.75
C THR A 48 -11.18 12.16 -2.03
N ASP A 49 -10.47 11.90 -3.14
CA ASP A 49 -11.09 11.62 -4.43
C ASP A 49 -10.20 10.71 -5.29
N LEU A 50 -10.69 9.49 -5.59
CA LEU A 50 -9.99 8.53 -6.45
C LEU A 50 -9.86 9.02 -7.90
N SER A 51 -10.71 9.94 -8.34
CA SER A 51 -10.78 10.39 -9.73
C SER A 51 -9.75 11.47 -10.08
N ARG A 52 -9.01 11.98 -9.10
CA ARG A 52 -8.06 13.08 -9.28
C ARG A 52 -6.69 12.75 -8.70
N PRO A 53 -5.59 13.14 -9.37
CA PRO A 53 -4.28 13.15 -8.75
C PRO A 53 -4.28 14.07 -7.52
N GLU A 54 -3.84 13.56 -6.39
CA GLU A 54 -3.78 14.29 -5.12
C GLU A 54 -2.72 13.70 -4.21
N LYS A 55 -2.32 14.45 -3.19
CA LYS A 55 -1.47 13.91 -2.13
C LYS A 55 -2.27 12.96 -1.26
N ARG A 56 -1.83 11.72 -1.19
CA ARG A 56 -2.45 10.65 -0.40
C ARG A 56 -1.46 10.12 0.61
N ARG A 57 -1.97 9.38 1.59
CA ARG A 57 -1.12 8.69 2.56
C ARG A 57 -1.50 7.23 2.62
N LEU A 58 -0.63 6.38 2.11
CA LEU A 58 -0.74 4.92 2.23
C LEU A 58 0.22 4.46 3.34
N CYS A 59 -0.29 3.92 4.44
CA CYS A 59 0.54 3.37 5.51
C CYS A 59 0.24 1.87 5.69
N LEU A 60 1.30 1.08 5.87
CA LEU A 60 1.25 -0.24 6.51
C LEU A 60 1.32 -0.03 8.02
N VAL A 61 0.29 -0.48 8.73
CA VAL A 61 0.14 -0.23 10.17
C VAL A 61 0.02 -1.53 10.93
N GLY A 62 0.43 -1.53 12.19
CA GLY A 62 0.25 -2.68 13.07
C GLY A 62 0.81 -2.41 14.46
N LYS A 63 0.88 -3.46 15.28
CA LYS A 63 1.44 -3.39 16.62
C LYS A 63 2.80 -4.07 16.68
N CYS A 64 3.71 -3.51 17.46
CA CYS A 64 4.98 -4.15 17.76
C CYS A 64 4.75 -5.26 18.78
N ARG A 65 5.05 -6.51 18.45
CA ARG A 65 4.96 -7.64 19.39
C ARG A 65 5.91 -7.51 20.59
N ILE A 66 6.95 -6.67 20.50
CA ILE A 66 7.96 -6.49 21.57
C ILE A 66 7.48 -5.47 22.60
N CYS A 67 7.07 -4.27 22.17
CA CYS A 67 6.71 -3.18 23.09
C CYS A 67 5.21 -2.87 23.13
N GLY A 68 4.39 -3.51 22.29
CA GLY A 68 2.95 -3.23 22.14
C GLY A 68 2.61 -1.93 21.43
N GLY A 69 3.59 -1.05 21.18
CA GLY A 69 3.37 0.24 20.53
C GLY A 69 3.10 0.11 19.03
N ARG A 70 2.49 1.15 18.46
CA ARG A 70 2.10 1.19 17.04
C ARG A 70 3.32 1.32 16.13
N LEU A 71 3.38 0.47 15.11
CA LEU A 71 4.31 0.57 14.00
C LEU A 71 3.56 1.11 12.79
N CYS A 72 4.19 2.04 12.06
CA CYS A 72 3.58 2.69 10.90
C CYS A 72 4.66 2.93 9.85
N GLN A 73 4.55 2.25 8.72
CA GLN A 73 5.43 2.41 7.58
C GLN A 73 4.66 3.05 6.43
N GLU A 74 5.12 4.23 6.01
CA GLU A 74 4.58 4.88 4.82
C GLU A 74 5.06 4.15 3.57
N LEU A 75 4.14 3.96 2.63
CA LEU A 75 4.37 3.38 1.32
C LEU A 75 4.14 4.45 0.25
N ASP A 76 4.64 4.19 -0.96
CA ASP A 76 4.36 5.06 -2.08
C ASP A 76 2.87 4.99 -2.46
N ALA A 77 2.20 6.14 -2.41
CA ALA A 77 0.78 6.28 -2.71
C ALA A 77 0.52 6.70 -4.17
N SER A 78 1.54 6.81 -5.03
CA SER A 78 1.39 7.15 -6.46
C SER A 78 0.49 8.37 -6.69
N ASP A 79 0.80 9.47 -5.98
CA ASP A 79 0.01 10.70 -5.89
C ASP A 79 -0.32 11.31 -7.28
N GLU A 80 0.55 11.08 -8.26
CA GLU A 80 0.40 11.54 -9.64
C GLU A 80 -0.65 10.77 -10.46
N LEU A 81 -1.10 9.61 -9.99
CA LEU A 81 -2.08 8.76 -10.69
C LEU A 81 -3.50 9.01 -10.19
N ALA A 82 -4.48 8.57 -10.98
CA ALA A 82 -5.90 8.61 -10.65
C ALA A 82 -6.65 7.42 -11.26
N GLY A 83 -7.86 7.18 -10.76
CA GLY A 83 -8.79 6.17 -11.27
C GLY A 83 -8.17 4.79 -11.40
N ASP A 84 -8.42 4.13 -12.52
CA ASP A 84 -7.91 2.79 -12.84
C ASP A 84 -6.38 2.67 -12.71
N ASP A 85 -5.63 3.69 -13.11
CA ASP A 85 -4.16 3.64 -13.11
C ASP A 85 -3.61 3.73 -11.68
N PHE A 86 -4.22 4.57 -10.84
CA PHE A 86 -3.94 4.61 -9.40
C PHE A 86 -4.23 3.25 -8.75
N LEU A 87 -5.42 2.70 -8.96
CA LEU A 87 -5.81 1.41 -8.41
C LEU A 87 -4.86 0.28 -8.83
N ALA A 88 -4.46 0.24 -10.10
CA ALA A 88 -3.52 -0.74 -10.60
C ALA A 88 -2.11 -0.56 -10.00
N ALA A 89 -1.65 0.68 -9.80
CA ALA A 89 -0.35 0.97 -9.20
C ALA A 89 -0.30 0.52 -7.73
N ILE A 90 -1.23 0.98 -6.90
CA ILE A 90 -1.26 0.63 -5.48
C ILE A 90 -1.52 -0.86 -5.24
N TYR A 91 -2.40 -1.51 -6.03
CA TYR A 91 -2.62 -2.96 -5.91
C TYR A 91 -1.32 -3.74 -6.17
N ARG A 92 -0.56 -3.36 -7.20
CA ARG A 92 0.73 -3.99 -7.51
C ARG A 92 1.76 -3.73 -6.44
N HIS A 93 1.86 -2.48 -5.97
CA HIS A 93 2.81 -2.10 -4.93
C HIS A 93 2.55 -2.88 -3.64
N LEU A 94 1.31 -2.93 -3.16
CA LEU A 94 0.92 -3.71 -1.98
C LEU A 94 1.18 -5.20 -2.16
N TYR A 95 0.92 -5.75 -3.36
CA TYR A 95 1.20 -7.15 -3.66
C TYR A 95 2.70 -7.48 -3.60
N GLN A 96 3.56 -6.56 -4.09
CA GLN A 96 5.01 -6.70 -4.01
C GLN A 96 5.51 -6.61 -2.57
N VAL A 97 5.08 -5.60 -1.82
CA VAL A 97 5.44 -5.40 -0.41
C VAL A 97 5.06 -6.62 0.42
N HIS A 98 3.83 -7.10 0.24
CA HIS A 98 3.33 -8.28 0.93
C HIS A 98 4.16 -9.55 0.63
N ASN A 99 4.43 -9.82 -0.66
CA ASN A 99 5.20 -11.01 -1.05
C ASN A 99 6.67 -10.95 -0.64
N ALA A 100 7.30 -9.76 -0.68
CA ALA A 100 8.63 -9.56 -0.13
C ALA A 100 8.67 -9.80 1.38
N GLY A 101 7.54 -9.59 2.06
CA GLY A 101 7.32 -9.86 3.47
C GLY A 101 7.35 -11.34 3.88
N GLY A 102 7.39 -12.28 2.93
CA GLY A 102 7.52 -13.73 3.21
C GLY A 102 6.34 -14.35 3.97
N ARG A 103 5.33 -13.57 4.37
CA ARG A 103 4.10 -14.06 4.98
C ARG A 103 3.14 -14.47 3.87
N TYR A 104 2.54 -15.65 4.00
CA TYR A 104 1.52 -16.08 3.06
C TYR A 104 0.20 -15.38 3.38
N MET A 105 -0.43 -14.79 2.35
CA MET A 105 -1.80 -14.29 2.40
C MET A 105 -2.53 -14.83 1.17
N PRO A 106 -3.66 -15.53 1.36
CA PRO A 106 -4.43 -16.04 0.23
C PRO A 106 -5.05 -14.87 -0.55
N SER A 107 -5.27 -15.07 -1.84
CA SER A 107 -5.73 -13.99 -2.73
C SER A 107 -7.06 -13.36 -2.32
N TRP A 108 -7.97 -14.12 -1.69
CA TRP A 108 -9.25 -13.59 -1.23
C TRP A 108 -9.07 -12.64 -0.04
N GLU A 109 -8.15 -12.94 0.88
CA GLU A 109 -7.85 -12.09 2.04
C GLU A 109 -7.14 -10.80 1.57
N PHE A 110 -6.19 -10.92 0.64
CA PHE A 110 -5.54 -9.76 0.03
C PHE A 110 -6.56 -8.81 -0.61
N ARG A 111 -7.49 -9.36 -1.41
CA ARG A 111 -8.54 -8.57 -2.06
C ARG A 111 -9.49 -7.94 -1.05
N ALA A 112 -9.84 -8.65 0.02
CA ALA A 112 -10.68 -8.11 1.08
C ALA A 112 -10.00 -6.91 1.78
N ARG A 113 -8.75 -7.07 2.22
CA ARG A 113 -7.96 -5.98 2.84
C ARG A 113 -7.78 -4.79 1.89
N PHE A 114 -7.52 -5.07 0.61
CA PHE A 114 -7.43 -4.03 -0.41
C PHE A 114 -8.73 -3.23 -0.53
N ILE A 115 -9.90 -3.86 -0.43
CA ILE A 115 -11.18 -3.13 -0.43
C ILE A 115 -11.35 -2.31 0.85
N HIS A 116 -10.98 -2.87 2.00
CA HIS A 116 -11.21 -2.25 3.31
C HIS A 116 -10.40 -0.98 3.57
N MET A 117 -9.28 -0.77 2.87
CA MET A 117 -8.52 0.47 3.00
C MET A 117 -9.22 1.69 2.35
N PHE A 118 -10.22 1.46 1.49
CA PHE A 118 -10.97 2.54 0.85
C PHE A 118 -12.18 2.98 1.68
N LEU A 119 -12.56 4.26 1.53
CA LEU A 119 -13.75 4.83 2.14
C LEU A 119 -14.98 4.00 1.76
N GLU A 120 -15.90 3.80 2.71
CA GLU A 120 -17.10 2.97 2.52
C GLU A 120 -17.88 3.25 1.22
N PRO A 121 -18.09 4.52 0.80
CA PRO A 121 -18.79 4.81 -0.45
C PRO A 121 -18.09 4.23 -1.69
N ASP A 122 -16.76 4.20 -1.70
CA ASP A 122 -15.96 3.79 -2.85
C ASP A 122 -15.81 2.26 -2.94
N GLN A 123 -16.01 1.52 -1.85
CA GLN A 123 -15.78 0.07 -1.82
C GLN A 123 -16.59 -0.71 -2.87
N SER A 124 -17.79 -0.24 -3.22
CA SER A 124 -18.60 -0.84 -4.28
C SER A 124 -17.94 -0.71 -5.66
N PHE A 125 -17.39 0.47 -5.95
CA PHE A 125 -16.61 0.73 -7.15
C PHE A 125 -15.34 -0.12 -7.18
N ILE A 126 -14.61 -0.23 -6.06
CA ILE A 126 -13.40 -1.06 -5.95
C ILE A 126 -13.71 -2.54 -6.18
N ARG A 127 -14.80 -3.07 -5.61
CA ARG A 127 -15.25 -4.46 -5.88
C ARG A 127 -15.51 -4.66 -7.36
N GLY A 128 -16.27 -3.76 -7.99
CA GLY A 128 -16.55 -3.80 -9.42
C GLY A 128 -15.29 -3.71 -10.28
N TRP A 129 -14.30 -2.90 -9.88
CA TRP A 129 -12.99 -2.82 -10.55
C TRP A 129 -12.21 -4.13 -10.44
N LEU A 130 -12.19 -4.74 -9.25
CA LEU A 130 -11.51 -6.02 -9.00
C LEU A 130 -12.13 -7.17 -9.81
N ASP A 131 -13.44 -7.17 -10.02
CA ASP A 131 -14.16 -8.24 -10.73
C ASP A 131 -13.94 -8.22 -12.25
N ARG A 132 -13.43 -7.10 -12.80
CA ARG A 132 -13.09 -7.00 -14.23
C ARG A 132 -12.05 -8.07 -14.62
N PRO A 133 -12.19 -8.77 -15.77
CA PRO A 133 -11.29 -9.85 -16.16
C PRO A 133 -9.80 -9.49 -16.16
N GLU A 134 -9.46 -8.26 -16.52
CA GLU A 134 -8.10 -7.71 -16.51
C GLU A 134 -7.51 -7.53 -15.10
N ASN A 135 -8.36 -7.46 -14.07
CA ASN A 135 -8.00 -7.21 -12.67
C ASN A 135 -8.18 -8.45 -11.77
N GLN A 136 -8.57 -9.59 -12.35
CA GLN A 136 -8.68 -10.84 -11.60
C GLN A 136 -7.31 -11.45 -11.26
N HIS A 137 -6.27 -11.13 -12.04
CA HIS A 137 -4.92 -11.66 -11.82
C HIS A 137 -3.85 -10.57 -11.91
N ILE A 138 -2.93 -10.56 -10.94
CA ILE A 138 -1.84 -9.59 -10.85
C ILE A 138 -0.99 -9.51 -12.14
N PHE A 139 -0.73 -10.65 -12.80
CA PHE A 139 0.05 -10.69 -14.04
C PHE A 139 -0.60 -9.92 -15.20
N ARG A 140 -1.94 -9.81 -15.20
CA ARG A 140 -2.67 -9.03 -16.22
C ARG A 140 -2.53 -7.52 -15.96
N MET A 141 -2.49 -7.12 -14.69
CA MET A 141 -2.27 -5.73 -14.30
C MET A 141 -0.87 -5.22 -14.66
N TYR A 142 0.17 -6.07 -14.61
CA TYR A 142 1.51 -5.70 -15.07
C TYR A 142 1.59 -5.47 -16.58
N ARG A 143 0.84 -6.25 -17.39
CA ARG A 143 0.86 -6.14 -18.85
C ARG A 143 0.27 -4.82 -19.37
N ARG A 144 -0.67 -4.21 -18.64
CA ARG A 144 -1.32 -2.94 -19.04
C ARG A 144 -0.39 -1.73 -18.97
N SER A 145 0.60 -1.74 -18.07
CA SER A 145 1.53 -0.61 -17.90
C SER A 145 2.67 -0.58 -18.92
N VAL A 146 2.90 -1.67 -19.63
CA VAL A 146 3.83 -1.70 -20.76
C VAL A 146 3.02 -1.41 -22.02
N LYS A 147 2.71 -0.13 -22.28
CA LYS A 147 2.40 0.27 -23.66
C LYS A 147 3.69 0.07 -24.48
N PRO A 148 3.68 -0.70 -25.57
CA PRO A 148 4.79 -0.63 -26.51
C PRO A 148 4.86 0.83 -27.00
N ALA A 149 6.04 1.42 -26.96
CA ALA A 149 6.30 2.65 -27.69
C ALA A 149 5.84 2.39 -29.13
N ALA A 150 4.91 3.20 -29.62
CA ALA A 150 4.45 3.12 -30.99
C ALA A 150 5.69 3.19 -31.89
N GLN A 151 6.00 2.09 -32.59
CA GLN A 151 6.85 2.18 -33.75
C GLN A 151 6.05 2.96 -34.78
N GLU A 152 6.49 4.19 -35.05
CA GLU A 152 6.10 4.92 -36.24
C GLU A 152 6.57 4.10 -37.44
N GLU A 153 5.69 3.27 -38.00
CA GLU A 153 5.83 2.77 -39.36
C GLU A 153 5.55 3.94 -40.31
N GLY A 154 6.58 4.77 -40.49
CA GLY A 154 6.69 5.69 -41.61
C GLY A 154 6.86 4.88 -42.89
N THR A 155 5.77 4.79 -43.64
CA THR A 155 5.75 4.30 -45.02
C THR A 155 6.28 5.41 -45.92
N GLU A 156 7.43 5.20 -46.57
CA GLU A 156 7.69 5.58 -47.98
C GLU A 156 9.00 4.97 -48.48
#